data_AF-A0A954EJ27-F1
#
_entry.id   AF-A0A954EJ27-F1
#
_cell.length_a   1.000
_cell.length_b   1.000
_cell.length_c   1.000
_cell.angle_alpha   90.00
_cell.angle_beta   90.00
_cell.angle_gamma   90.00
#
_symmetry.space_group_name_H-M   'P 1'
#
loop_
_entity.id
_entity.type
_entity.pdbx_description
1 polymer ?
#
loop_
_entity_poly.entity_id
_entity_poly.type
_entity_poly.pdbx_seq_one_letter_code
_entity_poly.pdbx_strand_id
1 'polypeptide(L)'
;DVSPVDRFLLDKLQQAGLGFSKAVSRTEFIRRATFDLTGLPPTWAEVEAFANDTTTGSEERLINRLLESPRYGERWGRHWLDLARYADTHGGAAIGFTSFPFSYTYRDYVIHAFNADLAVDRFLEEQIAADQLGLPEDSPSLAALGFLTVGMQFRNYHDTIDDQIDVITRGLMG
;
A
#
# COMPACT_ATOMS: atom_id res chain seq x y z
N ASP A 1 -14.58 -7.17 22.18
CA ASP A 1 -14.02 -6.98 23.54
C ASP A 1 -13.02 -5.84 23.55
N VAL A 2 -12.90 -5.13 24.67
CA VAL A 2 -11.92 -4.03 24.84
C VAL A 2 -10.55 -4.66 25.08
N SER A 3 -9.61 -4.43 24.17
CA SER A 3 -8.24 -4.92 24.31
C SER A 3 -7.54 -4.23 25.49
N PRO A 4 -6.47 -4.84 26.06
CA PRO A 4 -5.65 -4.17 27.07
C PRO A 4 -5.10 -2.81 26.60
N VAL A 5 -4.84 -2.66 25.30
CA VAL A 5 -4.36 -1.41 24.69
C VAL A 5 -5.47 -0.34 24.69
N ASP A 6 -6.72 -0.73 24.41
CA ASP A 6 -7.86 0.18 24.37
C ASP A 6 -8.13 0.85 25.72
N ARG A 7 -7.73 0.22 26.84
CA ARG A 7 -7.87 0.81 28.18
C ARG A 7 -7.10 2.11 28.33
N PHE A 8 -5.92 2.24 27.71
CA PHE A 8 -5.14 3.48 27.77
C PHE A 8 -5.83 4.61 27.01
N LEU A 9 -6.50 4.30 25.90
CA LEU A 9 -7.30 5.26 25.15
C LEU A 9 -8.55 5.67 25.94
N LEU A 10 -9.24 4.71 26.54
CA LEU A 10 -10.45 4.98 27.32
C LEU A 10 -10.17 5.86 28.54
N ASP A 11 -9.06 5.66 29.26
CA ASP A 11 -8.66 6.51 30.38
C ASP A 11 -8.51 7.98 29.95
N LYS A 12 -7.84 8.23 28.82
CA LYS A 12 -7.68 9.58 28.26
C LYS A 12 -9.01 10.19 27.79
N LEU A 13 -9.87 9.40 27.16
CA LEU A 13 -11.20 9.85 26.74
C LEU A 13 -12.05 10.23 27.97
N GLN A 14 -12.05 9.41 29.01
CA GLN A 14 -12.80 9.67 30.23
C GLN A 14 -12.33 10.92 30.97
N GLN A 15 -11.01 11.16 31.04
CA GLN A 15 -10.46 12.42 31.58
C GLN A 15 -10.96 13.66 30.81
N ALA A 16 -11.22 13.52 29.51
CA ALA A 16 -11.79 14.56 28.66
C ALA A 16 -13.34 14.59 28.66
N GLY A 17 -14.00 13.76 29.46
CA GLY A 17 -15.47 13.65 29.48
C GLY A 17 -16.06 12.96 28.24
N LEU A 18 -15.26 12.21 27.50
CA LEU A 18 -15.62 11.48 26.29
C LEU A 18 -15.63 9.96 26.54
N GLY A 19 -16.20 9.23 25.58
CA GLY A 19 -16.14 7.76 25.52
C GLY A 19 -15.93 7.28 24.08
N PHE A 20 -15.88 5.97 23.89
CA PHE A 20 -15.81 5.42 22.53
C PHE A 20 -17.07 5.75 21.72
N SER A 21 -16.90 5.87 20.41
CA SER A 21 -18.01 5.96 19.49
C SER A 21 -18.86 4.69 19.53
N LYS A 22 -20.13 4.81 19.12
CA LYS A 22 -20.99 3.64 18.95
C LYS A 22 -20.40 2.73 17.88
N ALA A 23 -20.42 1.42 18.15
CA ALA A 23 -20.07 0.42 17.16
C ALA A 23 -20.97 0.57 15.92
N VAL A 24 -20.36 0.38 14.75
CA VAL A 24 -21.09 0.37 13.48
C VAL A 24 -21.89 -0.93 13.32
N SER A 25 -22.90 -0.91 12.47
CA SER A 25 -23.60 -2.14 12.10
C SER A 25 -22.69 -3.08 11.30
N ARG A 26 -23.01 -4.39 11.29
CA ARG A 26 -22.24 -5.38 10.50
C ARG A 26 -22.20 -5.04 9.01
N THR A 27 -23.31 -4.51 8.48
CA THR A 27 -23.41 -4.05 7.09
C THR A 27 -22.50 -2.87 6.80
N GLU A 28 -22.41 -1.91 7.72
CA GLU A 28 -21.46 -0.79 7.59
C GLU A 28 -20.01 -1.27 7.72
N PHE A 29 -19.74 -2.21 8.63
CA PHE A 29 -18.41 -2.77 8.83
C PHE A 29 -17.87 -3.43 7.56
N ILE A 30 -18.59 -4.40 6.98
CA ILE A 30 -18.13 -5.08 5.77
C ILE A 30 -17.96 -4.11 4.60
N ARG A 31 -18.87 -3.14 4.45
CA ARG A 31 -18.76 -2.15 3.39
C ARG A 31 -17.46 -1.34 3.53
N ARG A 32 -17.18 -0.80 4.72
CA ARG A 32 -15.96 -0.02 4.97
C ARG A 32 -14.71 -0.87 4.79
N ALA A 33 -14.66 -2.05 5.43
CA ALA A 33 -13.50 -2.94 5.36
C ALA A 33 -13.16 -3.33 3.92
N THR A 34 -14.14 -3.69 3.08
CA THR A 34 -13.87 -4.06 1.69
C THR A 34 -13.39 -2.87 0.86
N PHE A 35 -13.98 -1.67 1.04
CA PHE A 35 -13.49 -0.47 0.35
C PHE A 35 -12.08 -0.08 0.78
N ASP A 36 -11.80 -0.13 2.08
CA ASP A 36 -10.51 0.28 2.62
C ASP A 36 -9.40 -0.69 2.18
N LEU A 37 -9.64 -2.00 2.29
CA LEU A 37 -8.63 -3.01 2.00
C LEU A 37 -8.49 -3.34 0.51
N THR A 38 -9.58 -3.30 -0.27
CA THR A 38 -9.55 -3.74 -1.68
C THR A 38 -9.94 -2.66 -2.68
N GLY A 39 -10.41 -1.49 -2.22
CA GLY A 39 -10.89 -0.41 -3.08
C GLY A 39 -12.24 -0.67 -3.75
N LEU A 40 -12.87 -1.82 -3.48
CA LEU A 40 -14.10 -2.27 -4.15
C LEU A 40 -15.24 -2.44 -3.13
N PRO A 41 -16.52 -2.31 -3.56
CA PRO A 41 -17.65 -2.66 -2.71
C PRO A 41 -17.74 -4.18 -2.53
N PRO A 42 -18.27 -4.67 -1.39
CA PRO A 42 -18.65 -6.08 -1.27
C PRO A 42 -19.86 -6.40 -2.16
N THR A 43 -20.00 -7.65 -2.57
CA THR A 43 -21.21 -8.14 -3.23
C THR A 43 -22.35 -8.28 -2.22
N TRP A 44 -23.60 -8.29 -2.73
CA TRP A 44 -24.77 -8.49 -1.87
C TRP A 44 -24.71 -9.82 -1.09
N ALA A 45 -24.26 -10.90 -1.74
CA ALA A 45 -24.15 -12.22 -1.11
C ALA A 45 -23.12 -12.21 0.04
N GLU A 46 -21.99 -11.51 -0.11
CA GLU A 46 -21.01 -11.37 0.97
C GLU A 46 -21.55 -10.55 2.14
N VAL A 47 -22.33 -9.50 1.86
CA VAL A 47 -22.99 -8.70 2.90
C VAL A 47 -23.98 -9.56 3.69
N GLU A 48 -24.84 -10.30 3.00
CA GLU A 48 -25.81 -11.18 3.64
C GLU A 48 -25.14 -12.28 4.47
N ALA A 49 -24.12 -12.94 3.91
CA ALA A 49 -23.37 -13.98 4.61
C ALA A 49 -22.69 -13.43 5.88
N PHE A 50 -22.01 -12.28 5.79
CA PHE A 50 -21.34 -11.68 6.94
C PHE A 50 -22.33 -11.13 7.97
N ALA A 51 -23.40 -10.45 7.53
CA ALA A 51 -24.39 -9.88 8.44
C ALA A 51 -25.08 -10.96 9.28
N ASN A 52 -25.27 -12.16 8.72
CA ASN A 52 -25.88 -13.31 9.41
C ASN A 52 -24.87 -14.21 10.15
N ASP A 53 -23.56 -14.05 9.92
CA ASP A 53 -22.53 -14.81 10.64
C ASP A 53 -22.35 -14.29 12.09
N THR A 54 -23.00 -14.96 13.04
CA THR A 54 -22.94 -14.64 14.47
C THR A 54 -21.85 -15.42 15.21
N THR A 55 -21.05 -16.21 14.51
CA THR A 55 -20.00 -16.99 15.15
C THR A 55 -18.84 -16.10 15.61
N THR A 56 -18.17 -16.51 16.69
CA THR A 56 -17.00 -15.82 17.22
C THR A 56 -15.90 -15.73 16.15
N GLY A 57 -15.25 -14.57 16.03
CA GLY A 57 -14.17 -14.32 15.06
C GLY A 57 -14.62 -14.05 13.62
N SER A 58 -15.91 -13.77 13.38
CA SER A 58 -16.41 -13.46 12.02
C SER A 58 -15.75 -12.23 11.40
N GLU A 59 -15.47 -11.20 12.20
CA GLU A 59 -14.74 -10.00 11.77
C GLU A 59 -13.31 -10.33 11.35
N GLU A 60 -12.57 -11.09 12.16
CA GLU A 60 -11.20 -11.51 11.86
C GLU A 60 -11.12 -12.33 10.56
N ARG A 61 -12.02 -13.31 10.39
CA ARG A 61 -12.08 -14.10 9.15
C ARG A 61 -12.42 -13.25 7.93
N LEU A 62 -13.30 -12.26 8.07
CA LEU A 62 -13.59 -11.31 6.99
C LEU A 62 -12.33 -10.54 6.63
N ILE A 63 -11.62 -9.99 7.60
CA ILE A 63 -10.39 -9.21 7.38
C ILE A 63 -9.30 -10.08 6.74
N ASN A 64 -9.05 -11.28 7.26
CA ASN A 64 -8.04 -12.20 6.70
C ASN A 64 -8.35 -12.53 5.24
N ARG A 65 -9.61 -12.84 4.91
CA ARG A 65 -10.03 -13.07 3.52
C ARG A 65 -9.81 -11.86 2.61
N LEU A 66 -9.98 -10.64 3.12
CA LEU A 66 -9.76 -9.41 2.36
C LEU A 66 -8.26 -9.16 2.15
N LEU A 67 -7.42 -9.42 3.16
CA LEU A 67 -5.96 -9.31 3.08
C LEU A 67 -5.35 -10.35 2.13
N GLU A 68 -5.90 -11.57 2.12
CA GLU A 68 -5.49 -12.66 1.20
C GLU A 68 -5.93 -12.42 -0.26
N SER A 69 -6.79 -11.42 -0.52
CA SER A 69 -7.25 -11.12 -1.88
C SER A 69 -6.14 -10.43 -2.68
N PRO A 70 -5.89 -10.81 -3.95
CA PRO A 70 -4.96 -10.09 -4.82
C PRO A 70 -5.26 -8.59 -4.96
N ARG A 71 -6.53 -8.20 -4.74
CA ARG A 71 -7.00 -6.80 -4.77
C ARG A 71 -6.42 -5.97 -3.63
N TYR A 72 -5.98 -6.60 -2.54
CA TYR A 72 -5.31 -5.91 -1.45
C TYR A 72 -4.02 -5.23 -1.93
N GLY A 73 -3.13 -5.99 -2.57
CA GLY A 73 -1.90 -5.46 -3.15
C GLY A 73 -2.15 -4.46 -4.28
N GLU A 74 -3.22 -4.62 -5.07
CA GLU A 74 -3.60 -3.60 -6.07
C GLU A 74 -4.02 -2.28 -5.40
N ARG A 75 -4.79 -2.35 -4.32
CA ARG A 75 -5.27 -1.18 -3.58
C ARG A 75 -4.14 -0.47 -2.85
N TRP A 76 -3.37 -1.20 -2.05
CA TRP A 76 -2.29 -0.64 -1.25
C TRP A 76 -1.05 -0.30 -2.08
N GLY A 77 -0.76 -1.10 -3.10
CA GLY A 77 0.28 -0.80 -4.07
C GLY A 77 0.04 0.52 -4.79
N ARG A 78 -1.22 0.90 -5.09
CA ARG A 78 -1.52 2.23 -5.64
C ARG A 78 -1.04 3.36 -4.73
N HIS A 79 -1.29 3.28 -3.42
CA HIS A 79 -0.85 4.31 -2.48
C HIS A 79 0.67 4.47 -2.48
N TRP A 80 1.39 3.34 -2.54
CA TRP A 80 2.84 3.37 -2.69
C TRP A 80 3.29 3.95 -4.03
N LEU A 81 2.65 3.57 -5.12
CA LEU A 81 2.98 4.03 -6.46
C LEU A 81 2.72 5.55 -6.63
N ASP A 82 1.70 6.08 -5.95
CA ASP A 82 1.47 7.53 -5.86
C ASP A 82 2.66 8.23 -5.16
N LEU A 83 3.20 7.66 -4.08
CA LEU A 83 4.40 8.17 -3.39
C LEU A 83 5.67 8.04 -4.24
N ALA A 84 5.83 6.91 -4.92
CA ALA A 84 6.93 6.65 -5.84
C ALA A 84 6.84 7.47 -7.14
N ARG A 85 5.76 8.24 -7.32
CA ARG A 85 5.51 9.08 -8.51
C ARG A 85 5.52 8.26 -9.80
N TYR A 86 4.99 7.04 -9.70
CA TYR A 86 4.89 6.09 -10.79
C TYR A 86 4.17 6.71 -11.99
N ALA A 87 4.76 6.55 -13.17
CA ALA A 87 4.13 6.93 -14.43
C ALA A 87 4.59 6.00 -15.55
N ASP A 88 3.69 5.70 -16.49
CA ASP A 88 4.04 4.94 -17.71
C ASP A 88 4.78 5.80 -18.75
N THR A 89 4.91 7.10 -18.48
CA THR A 89 5.54 8.07 -19.37
C THR A 89 6.46 9.02 -18.62
N HIS A 90 7.46 9.52 -19.34
CA HIS A 90 8.28 10.64 -18.91
C HIS A 90 7.42 11.90 -18.91
N GLY A 91 7.11 12.43 -17.73
CA GLY A 91 6.42 13.70 -17.59
C GLY A 91 7.40 14.86 -17.75
N GLY A 92 7.18 15.76 -18.71
CA GLY A 92 7.87 17.05 -18.74
C GLY A 92 7.91 17.74 -20.10
N ALA A 93 7.50 19.03 -20.12
CA ALA A 93 7.60 19.91 -21.29
C ALA A 93 9.05 20.06 -21.82
N ALA A 94 10.06 19.74 -21.00
CA ALA A 94 11.47 19.86 -21.35
C ALA A 94 12.04 18.68 -22.14
N ILE A 95 11.44 17.48 -22.08
CA ILE A 95 12.07 16.24 -22.61
C ILE A 95 11.14 15.47 -23.56
N GLY A 96 9.87 15.85 -23.62
CA GLY A 96 8.86 15.18 -24.42
C GLY A 96 8.21 14.02 -23.67
N PHE A 97 7.05 13.57 -24.16
CA PHE A 97 6.31 12.45 -23.59
C PHE A 97 6.75 11.16 -24.28
N THR A 98 7.82 10.55 -23.78
CA THR A 98 8.21 9.19 -24.15
C THR A 98 7.67 8.20 -23.11
N SER A 99 7.45 6.94 -23.48
CA SER A 99 7.00 5.91 -22.55
C SER A 99 8.19 5.22 -21.88
N PHE A 100 8.04 4.83 -20.61
CA PHE A 100 8.90 3.86 -19.95
C PHE A 100 8.45 2.44 -20.38
N PRO A 101 9.16 1.73 -21.26
CA PRO A 101 8.63 0.49 -21.84
C PRO A 101 8.38 -0.62 -20.81
N PHE A 102 9.09 -0.58 -19.68
CA PHE A 102 9.05 -1.60 -18.63
C PHE A 102 8.58 -1.06 -17.28
N SER A 103 7.98 0.15 -17.20
CA SER A 103 7.48 0.71 -15.94
C SER A 103 6.56 -0.27 -15.20
N TYR A 104 5.70 -0.96 -15.96
CA TYR A 104 4.73 -1.91 -15.41
C TYR A 104 5.39 -3.02 -14.56
N THR A 105 6.66 -3.36 -14.80
CA THR A 105 7.38 -4.36 -13.99
C THR A 105 7.57 -3.89 -12.55
N TYR A 106 7.82 -2.60 -12.33
CA TYR A 106 7.90 -2.01 -11.00
C TYR A 106 6.52 -1.95 -10.33
N ARG A 107 5.47 -1.57 -11.08
CA ARG A 107 4.09 -1.64 -10.59
C ARG A 107 3.73 -3.05 -10.11
N ASP A 108 4.02 -4.05 -10.94
CA ASP A 108 3.68 -5.44 -10.65
C ASP A 108 4.52 -5.98 -9.48
N TYR A 109 5.80 -5.58 -9.36
CA TYR A 109 6.62 -5.85 -8.18
C TYR A 109 5.99 -5.29 -6.91
N VAL A 110 5.58 -4.01 -6.89
CA VAL A 110 4.95 -3.39 -5.70
C VAL A 110 3.68 -4.14 -5.32
N ILE A 111 2.80 -4.42 -6.29
CA ILE A 111 1.56 -5.18 -6.04
C ILE A 111 1.87 -6.56 -5.46
N HIS A 112 2.88 -7.24 -5.98
CA HIS A 112 3.31 -8.54 -5.49
C HIS A 112 3.88 -8.46 -4.07
N ALA A 113 4.73 -7.48 -3.78
CA ALA A 113 5.33 -7.28 -2.46
C ALA A 113 4.27 -7.10 -1.37
N PHE A 114 3.21 -6.31 -1.62
CA PHE A 114 2.09 -6.17 -0.69
C PHE A 114 1.30 -7.48 -0.52
N ASN A 115 0.99 -8.18 -1.61
CA ASN A 115 0.23 -9.44 -1.54
C ASN A 115 1.03 -10.58 -0.90
N ALA A 116 2.35 -10.54 -0.98
CA ALA A 116 3.25 -11.52 -0.36
C ALA A 116 3.59 -11.20 1.10
N ASP A 117 3.07 -10.09 1.65
CA ASP A 117 3.44 -9.56 2.97
C ASP A 117 4.98 -9.45 3.12
N LEU A 118 5.63 -8.89 2.09
CA LEU A 118 7.08 -8.73 2.10
C LEU A 118 7.48 -7.81 3.25
N ALA A 119 8.44 -8.27 4.06
CA ALA A 119 8.94 -7.50 5.19
C ALA A 119 9.40 -6.10 4.74
N VAL A 120 8.97 -5.07 5.47
CA VAL A 120 9.16 -3.67 5.06
C VAL A 120 10.64 -3.32 4.89
N ASP A 121 11.50 -3.82 5.77
CA ASP A 121 12.95 -3.64 5.66
C ASP A 121 13.49 -4.19 4.34
N ARG A 122 13.07 -5.39 3.96
CA ARG A 122 13.45 -6.01 2.68
C ARG A 122 12.87 -5.27 1.49
N PHE A 123 11.60 -4.88 1.56
CA PHE A 123 10.95 -4.11 0.51
C PHE A 123 11.69 -2.80 0.23
N LEU A 124 12.07 -2.06 1.28
CA LEU A 124 12.84 -0.82 1.16
C LEU A 124 14.27 -1.05 0.65
N GLU A 125 14.94 -2.09 1.13
CA GLU A 125 16.28 -2.46 0.66
C GLU A 125 16.29 -2.77 -0.84
N GLU A 126 15.33 -3.57 -1.33
CA GLU A 126 15.22 -3.90 -2.76
C GLU A 126 14.99 -2.63 -3.60
N GLN A 127 14.15 -1.70 -3.13
CA GLN A 127 13.88 -0.47 -3.89
C GLN A 127 15.09 0.46 -4.05
N ILE A 128 16.03 0.44 -3.11
CA ILE A 128 17.20 1.32 -3.11
C ILE A 128 18.42 0.63 -3.72
N ALA A 129 18.53 -0.69 -3.55
CA ALA A 129 19.79 -1.40 -3.77
C ALA A 129 19.65 -2.82 -4.33
N ALA A 130 18.54 -3.21 -4.98
CA ALA A 130 18.38 -4.58 -5.49
C ALA A 130 19.55 -5.08 -6.37
N ASP A 131 20.19 -4.20 -7.16
CA ASP A 131 21.38 -4.50 -7.97
C ASP A 131 22.62 -4.84 -7.13
N GLN A 132 22.65 -4.46 -5.85
CA GLN A 132 23.76 -4.71 -4.92
C GLN A 132 23.53 -5.95 -4.04
N LEU A 133 22.38 -6.62 -4.15
CA LEU A 133 22.01 -7.74 -3.27
C LEU A 133 22.48 -9.11 -3.78
N GLY A 134 23.28 -9.14 -4.85
CA GLY A 134 23.78 -10.40 -5.45
C GLY A 134 22.66 -11.29 -5.99
N LEU A 135 21.57 -10.68 -6.46
CA LEU A 135 20.43 -11.39 -7.03
C LEU A 135 20.78 -12.00 -8.41
N PRO A 136 20.11 -13.10 -8.81
CA PRO A 136 20.16 -13.58 -10.19
C PRO A 136 19.79 -12.48 -11.19
N GLU A 137 20.36 -12.53 -12.40
CA GLU A 137 20.13 -11.53 -13.46
C GLU A 137 18.65 -11.39 -13.87
N ASP A 138 17.85 -12.45 -13.71
CA ASP A 138 16.43 -12.51 -14.02
C ASP A 138 15.52 -12.36 -12.79
N SER A 139 16.08 -11.95 -11.65
CA SER A 139 15.31 -11.81 -10.42
C SER A 139 14.24 -10.71 -10.55
N PRO A 140 12.95 -11.01 -10.24
CA PRO A 140 11.88 -10.01 -10.29
C PRO A 140 12.08 -8.86 -9.30
N SER A 141 12.84 -9.09 -8.22
CA SER A 141 13.20 -8.05 -7.25
C SER A 141 14.07 -6.93 -7.86
N LEU A 142 14.74 -7.16 -9.00
CA LEU A 142 15.45 -6.09 -9.71
C LEU A 142 14.50 -5.00 -10.21
N ALA A 143 13.21 -5.31 -10.43
CA ALA A 143 12.21 -4.33 -10.80
C ALA A 143 11.95 -3.29 -9.69
N ALA A 144 12.32 -3.58 -8.43
CA ALA A 144 12.19 -2.67 -7.30
C ALA A 144 12.94 -1.34 -7.50
N LEU A 145 14.04 -1.36 -8.28
CA LEU A 145 14.81 -0.16 -8.65
C LEU A 145 13.99 0.84 -9.49
N GLY A 146 12.79 0.46 -9.94
CA GLY A 146 11.79 1.36 -10.46
C GLY A 146 11.50 2.54 -9.53
N PHE A 147 11.65 2.39 -8.21
CA PHE A 147 11.47 3.47 -7.23
C PHE A 147 12.37 4.69 -7.49
N LEU A 148 13.59 4.48 -7.99
CA LEU A 148 14.56 5.54 -8.27
C LEU A 148 14.60 5.94 -9.75
N THR A 149 13.99 5.15 -10.62
CA THR A 149 14.18 5.25 -12.08
C THR A 149 12.91 5.55 -12.86
N VAL A 150 11.74 5.18 -12.33
CA VAL A 150 10.42 5.56 -12.86
C VAL A 150 10.00 6.88 -12.25
N GLY A 151 9.54 7.83 -13.07
CA GLY A 151 9.08 9.13 -12.61
C GLY A 151 9.55 10.27 -13.49
N MET A 152 9.64 11.47 -12.91
CA MET A 152 10.09 12.65 -13.63
C MET A 152 11.54 12.47 -14.09
N GLN A 153 11.83 12.89 -15.32
CA GLN A 153 13.19 12.94 -15.83
C GLN A 153 13.60 14.40 -15.99
N PHE A 154 14.90 14.64 -15.93
CA PHE A 154 15.50 15.96 -16.08
C PHE A 154 16.65 15.91 -17.08
N ARG A 155 16.91 17.04 -17.74
CA ARG A 155 18.10 17.17 -18.63
C ARG A 155 19.39 17.31 -17.82
N ASN A 156 19.29 17.86 -16.62
CA ASN A 156 20.41 18.07 -15.70
C ASN A 156 20.48 16.90 -14.72
N TYR A 157 21.64 16.25 -14.65
CA TYR A 157 21.86 15.13 -13.73
C TYR A 157 21.71 15.54 -12.25
N HIS A 158 22.04 16.78 -11.90
CA HIS A 158 21.85 17.26 -10.51
C HIS A 158 20.36 17.34 -10.12
N ASP A 159 19.48 17.70 -11.06
CA ASP A 159 18.04 17.74 -10.80
C ASP A 159 17.49 16.31 -10.62
N THR A 160 18.00 15.34 -11.39
CA THR A 160 17.67 13.92 -11.19
C THR A 160 18.11 13.41 -9.82
N ILE A 161 19.31 13.77 -9.36
CA ILE A 161 19.78 13.40 -8.02
C ILE A 161 18.89 14.05 -6.94
N ASP A 162 18.61 15.35 -7.08
CA ASP A 162 17.76 16.09 -6.14
C ASP A 162 16.38 15.42 -6.00
N ASP A 163 15.78 15.06 -7.13
CA ASP A 163 14.50 14.35 -7.19
C ASP A 163 14.52 12.96 -6.54
N GLN A 164 15.60 12.21 -6.73
CA GLN A 164 15.82 10.92 -6.07
C GLN A 164 16.00 11.06 -4.56
N ILE A 165 16.71 12.10 -4.10
CA ILE A 165 16.84 12.41 -2.67
C ILE A 165 15.47 12.81 -2.09
N ASP A 166 14.70 13.63 -2.80
CA ASP A 166 13.38 14.09 -2.35
C ASP A 166 12.39 12.92 -2.18
N VAL A 167 12.31 12.01 -3.15
CA VAL A 167 11.39 10.85 -3.06
C VAL A 167 11.78 9.90 -1.93
N ILE A 168 13.08 9.68 -1.70
CA ILE A 168 13.56 8.85 -0.58
C ILE A 168 13.21 9.51 0.75
N THR A 169 13.53 10.78 0.90
CA THR A 169 13.35 11.49 2.18
C THR A 169 11.88 11.67 2.52
N ARG A 170 11.05 12.17 1.60
CA ARG A 170 9.60 12.34 1.83
C ARG A 170 8.85 11.02 1.88
N GLY A 171 9.22 10.06 1.04
CA GLY A 171 8.55 8.77 0.97
C GLY A 171 8.77 7.90 2.21
N LEU A 172 9.92 8.06 2.89
CA LEU A 172 10.33 7.16 3.98
C LEU A 172 10.40 7.82 5.36
N MET A 173 10.68 9.12 5.46
CA MET A 173 10.98 9.76 6.75
C MET A 173 9.83 10.60 7.33
N GLY A 174 8.82 10.95 6.53
CA GLY A 174 7.66 11.76 6.98
C GLY A 174 7.96 13.26 7.06
#